data_AF-A0A9E3PPM8-F1
#
_entry.id   AF-A0A9E3PPM8-F1
#
_cell.length_a   1.000
_cell.length_b   1.000
_cell.length_c   1.000
_cell.angle_alpha   90.00
_cell.angle_beta   90.00
_cell.angle_gamma   90.00
#
_symmetry.space_group_name_H-M   'P 1'
#
loop_
_entity.id
_entity.type
_entity.pdbx_description
1 polymer ?
#
loop_
_entity_poly.entity_id
_entity_poly.type
_entity_poly.pdbx_seq_one_letter_code
_entity_poly.pdbx_strand_id
1 'polypeptide(L)'
;MHWERDGMILVRSELCDRLDSLQRAARKMKVRDFVQQIASVRTMAAAYGMVPVVCLADALERAVRANPRGCPADIYFDRLRDAVGCGPTGSATASEAMLASISVRLSA
;
A
#
# COMPACT_ATOMS: atom_id res chain seq x y z
N MET A 1 26.42 -2.78 -11.47
CA MET A 1 25.63 -2.39 -10.28
C MET A 1 24.47 -3.38 -10.11
N HIS A 2 24.68 -4.47 -9.36
CA HIS A 2 23.67 -5.52 -9.11
C HIS A 2 23.11 -5.44 -7.68
N TRP A 3 23.87 -4.86 -6.74
CA TRP A 3 23.55 -4.76 -5.32
C TRP A 3 22.39 -3.80 -5.00
N GLU A 4 22.22 -2.72 -5.78
CA GLU A 4 21.08 -1.79 -5.65
C GLU A 4 19.75 -2.46 -6.05
N ARG A 5 19.79 -3.36 -7.04
CA ARG A 5 18.62 -4.15 -7.47
C ARG A 5 18.26 -5.22 -6.44
N ASP A 6 19.24 -5.93 -5.90
CA ASP A 6 19.03 -6.91 -4.82
C ASP A 6 18.44 -6.26 -3.56
N GLY A 7 18.95 -5.09 -3.16
CA GLY A 7 18.42 -4.35 -2.02
C GLY A 7 16.95 -3.94 -2.20
N MET A 8 16.58 -3.48 -3.39
CA MET A 8 15.19 -3.10 -3.70
C MET A 8 14.25 -4.32 -3.79
N ILE A 9 14.74 -5.49 -4.22
CA ILE A 9 13.97 -6.74 -4.19
C ILE A 9 13.68 -7.17 -2.74
N LEU A 10 14.66 -7.06 -1.85
CA LEU A 10 14.49 -7.40 -0.43
C LEU A 10 13.45 -6.50 0.24
N VAL A 11 13.54 -5.18 0.02
CA VAL A 11 12.60 -4.18 0.54
C VAL A 11 11.18 -4.44 0.07
N ARG A 12 11.02 -4.77 -1.22
CA ARG A 12 9.74 -5.11 -1.81
C ARG A 12 9.14 -6.35 -1.16
N SER A 13 9.93 -7.40 -0.99
CA SER A 13 9.50 -8.65 -0.35
C SER A 13 9.08 -8.41 1.10
N GLU A 14 9.84 -7.61 1.85
CA GLU A 14 9.50 -7.26 3.23
C GLU A 14 8.20 -6.44 3.31
N LEU A 15 7.99 -5.49 2.39
CA LEU A 15 6.74 -4.74 2.31
C LEU A 15 5.54 -5.65 1.96
N CYS A 16 5.72 -6.60 1.04
CA CYS A 16 4.68 -7.59 0.72
C CYS A 16 4.27 -8.41 1.94
N ASP A 17 5.26 -8.95 2.69
CA ASP A 17 5.01 -9.77 3.87
C ASP A 17 4.29 -8.97 4.97
N ARG A 18 4.75 -7.73 5.22
CA ARG A 18 4.09 -6.83 6.18
C ARG A 18 2.64 -6.52 5.78
N LEU A 19 2.38 -6.26 4.49
CA LEU A 19 1.02 -5.99 4.00
C LEU A 19 0.10 -7.20 4.17
N ASP A 20 0.59 -8.40 3.87
CA ASP A 20 -0.16 -9.64 3.98
C ASP A 20 -0.45 -10.01 5.45
N SER A 21 0.55 -9.87 6.33
CA SER A 21 0.38 -10.00 7.78
C SER A 21 -0.63 -8.98 8.32
N LEU A 22 -0.53 -7.72 7.88
CA LEU A 22 -1.44 -6.66 8.28
C LEU A 22 -2.88 -6.91 7.80
N GLN A 23 -3.08 -7.40 6.57
CA GLN A 23 -4.41 -7.72 6.07
C GLN A 23 -5.07 -8.85 6.87
N ARG A 24 -4.31 -9.91 7.20
CA ARG A 24 -4.80 -11.00 8.05
C ARG A 24 -5.16 -10.51 9.45
N ALA A 25 -4.35 -9.61 10.01
CA ALA A 25 -4.57 -9.02 11.32
C ALA A 25 -5.71 -7.98 11.33
N ALA A 26 -5.96 -7.28 10.21
CA ALA A 26 -6.88 -6.16 10.10
C ALA A 26 -8.27 -6.46 10.65
N ARG A 27 -8.78 -7.68 10.41
CA ARG A 27 -10.13 -8.11 10.85
C ARG A 27 -10.28 -8.25 12.37
N LYS A 28 -9.18 -8.43 13.09
CA LYS A 28 -9.15 -8.65 14.54
C LYS A 28 -8.52 -7.49 15.31
N MET A 29 -7.90 -6.55 14.61
CA MET A 29 -7.12 -5.45 15.17
C MET A 29 -8.02 -4.25 15.44
N LYS A 30 -7.71 -3.47 16.49
CA LYS A 30 -8.42 -2.20 16.72
C LYS A 30 -7.99 -1.19 15.68
N VAL A 31 -8.90 -0.27 15.35
CA VAL A 31 -8.68 0.79 14.35
C VAL A 31 -7.41 1.61 14.64
N ARG A 32 -7.13 1.91 15.91
CA ARG A 32 -5.91 2.64 16.31
C ARG A 32 -4.63 1.90 15.91
N ASP A 33 -4.56 0.62 16.27
CA ASP A 33 -3.39 -0.21 15.97
C ASP A 33 -3.26 -0.46 14.46
N PHE A 34 -4.39 -0.59 13.76
CA PHE A 34 -4.42 -0.71 12.31
C PHE A 34 -3.87 0.53 11.60
N VAL A 35 -4.30 1.72 12.01
CA VAL A 35 -3.79 3.01 11.50
C VAL A 35 -2.29 3.15 11.77
N GLN A 36 -1.81 2.75 12.96
CA GLN A 36 -0.39 2.80 13.29
C GLN A 36 0.44 1.89 12.37
N GLN A 37 -0.05 0.70 12.05
CA GLN A 37 0.65 -0.22 11.14
C GLN A 37 0.66 0.30 9.69
N ILE A 38 -0.43 0.90 9.21
CA ILE A 38 -0.45 1.56 7.90
C ILE A 38 0.56 2.70 7.85
N ALA A 39 0.66 3.51 8.91
CA ALA A 39 1.63 4.59 9.00
C ALA A 39 3.08 4.06 8.98
N SER A 40 3.35 2.91 9.60
CA SER A 40 4.66 2.24 9.55
C SER A 40 5.04 1.84 8.12
N VAL A 41 4.09 1.22 7.39
CA VAL A 41 4.27 0.88 5.96
C VAL A 41 4.53 2.12 5.12
N ARG A 42 3.80 3.21 5.37
CA ARG A 42 4.00 4.50 4.69
C ARG A 42 5.40 5.05 4.92
N THR A 43 5.89 5.06 6.16
CA THR A 43 7.22 5.56 6.51
C THR A 43 8.32 4.76 5.82
N MET A 44 8.20 3.42 5.79
CA MET A 44 9.13 2.58 5.06
C MET A 44 9.11 2.88 3.56
N ALA A 45 7.92 2.88 2.95
CA ALA A 45 7.78 3.17 1.53
C ALA A 45 8.37 4.54 1.16
N ALA A 46 8.16 5.56 2.00
CA ALA A 46 8.73 6.89 1.81
C ALA A 46 10.27 6.89 1.85
N ALA A 47 10.87 6.12 2.77
CA ALA A 47 12.33 5.99 2.87
C ALA A 47 12.96 5.41 1.59
N TYR A 48 12.21 4.61 0.82
CA TYR A 48 12.66 4.02 -0.44
C TYR A 48 12.12 4.73 -1.69
N GLY A 49 11.47 5.90 -1.53
CA GLY A 49 10.93 6.66 -2.66
C GLY A 49 9.73 6.00 -3.36
N MET A 50 9.04 5.05 -2.70
CA MET A 50 7.87 4.36 -3.25
C MET A 50 6.60 5.21 -3.13
N VAL A 51 6.57 6.33 -3.86
CA VAL A 51 5.45 7.30 -3.89
C VAL A 51 4.06 6.66 -4.05
N PRO A 52 3.81 5.71 -4.97
CA PRO A 52 2.46 5.14 -5.12
C PRO A 52 2.00 4.38 -3.86
N VAL A 53 2.91 3.71 -3.16
CA VAL A 53 2.62 2.99 -1.91
C VAL A 53 2.30 3.98 -0.79
N VAL A 54 3.03 5.10 -0.72
CA VAL A 54 2.80 6.18 0.25
C VAL A 54 1.40 6.77 0.07
N CYS A 55 1.01 7.10 -1.18
CA CYS A 55 -0.30 7.67 -1.48
C CYS A 55 -1.44 6.70 -1.15
N LEU A 56 -1.30 5.41 -1.49
CA LEU A 56 -2.31 4.39 -1.20
C LEU A 56 -2.47 4.13 0.30
N ALA A 57 -1.36 4.11 1.05
CA ALA A 57 -1.39 3.97 2.51
C ALA A 57 -2.10 5.17 3.16
N ASP A 58 -1.84 6.39 2.70
CA ASP A 58 -2.52 7.59 3.20
C ASP A 58 -4.03 7.56 2.91
N ALA A 59 -4.41 7.15 1.69
CA ALA A 59 -5.82 7.00 1.30
C ALA A 59 -6.55 5.95 2.14
N LEU A 60 -5.90 4.81 2.42
CA LEU A 60 -6.44 3.79 3.31
C LEU A 60 -6.62 4.31 4.73
N GLU A 61 -5.63 5.03 5.27
CA GLU A 61 -5.72 5.63 6.61
C GLU A 61 -6.94 6.57 6.72
N ARG A 62 -7.13 7.45 5.72
CA ARG A 62 -8.29 8.36 5.67
C ARG A 62 -9.60 7.60 5.57
N ALA A 63 -9.68 6.58 4.71
CA ALA A 63 -10.89 5.78 4.53
C ALA A 63 -11.29 5.03 5.81
N VAL A 64 -10.32 4.49 6.53
CA VAL A 64 -10.52 3.82 7.82
C VAL A 64 -10.98 4.79 8.89
N ARG A 65 -10.39 5.98 8.96
CA ARG A 65 -10.80 7.02 9.93
C ARG A 65 -12.21 7.53 9.64
N ALA A 66 -12.56 7.69 8.36
CA ALA A 66 -13.88 8.14 7.94
C ALA A 66 -14.96 7.07 8.17
N ASN A 67 -14.65 5.79 7.95
CA ASN A 67 -15.59 4.69 8.12
C ASN A 67 -14.92 3.42 8.69
N PRO A 68 -14.71 3.34 10.01
CA PRO A 68 -13.95 2.24 10.63
C PRO A 68 -14.61 0.87 10.53
N ARG A 69 -15.94 0.81 10.31
CA ARG A 69 -16.70 -0.45 10.21
C ARG A 69 -17.11 -0.83 8.79
N GLY A 70 -16.95 0.06 7.82
CA GLY A 70 -17.34 -0.17 6.43
C GLY A 70 -16.27 0.15 5.40
N CYS A 71 -15.05 0.47 5.82
CA CYS A 71 -13.94 0.68 4.89
C CYS A 71 -13.60 -0.64 4.17
N PRO A 72 -13.62 -0.68 2.82
CA PRO A 72 -13.26 -1.86 2.05
C PRO A 72 -11.73 -2.02 2.00
N ALA A 73 -11.11 -2.29 3.16
CA ALA A 73 -9.67 -2.35 3.33
C ALA A 73 -9.01 -3.38 2.38
N ASP A 74 -9.70 -4.48 2.07
CA ASP A 74 -9.23 -5.51 1.13
C ASP A 74 -8.90 -4.94 -0.26
N ILE A 75 -9.66 -3.97 -0.78
CA ILE A 75 -9.40 -3.33 -2.08
C ILE A 75 -8.11 -2.51 -2.02
N TYR A 76 -7.88 -1.78 -0.92
CA TYR A 76 -6.66 -1.00 -0.75
C TYR A 76 -5.43 -1.90 -0.58
N PHE A 77 -5.54 -3.05 0.11
CA PHE A 77 -4.46 -4.02 0.22
C PHE A 77 -4.08 -4.64 -1.13
N ASP A 78 -5.07 -4.91 -1.97
CA ASP A 78 -4.83 -5.37 -3.34
C ASP A 78 -4.03 -4.35 -4.17
N ARG A 79 -4.45 -3.07 -4.13
CA ARG A 79 -3.73 -1.98 -4.79
C ARG A 79 -2.34 -1.73 -4.22
N LEU A 80 -2.18 -1.83 -2.90
CA LEU A 80 -0.86 -1.71 -2.25
C LEU A 80 0.08 -2.82 -2.72
N ARG A 81 -0.40 -4.06 -2.84
CA ARG A 81 0.39 -5.18 -3.37
C ARG A 81 0.76 -4.97 -4.84
N ASP A 82 -0.15 -4.49 -5.67
CA ASP A 82 0.14 -4.14 -7.07
C ASP A 82 1.22 -3.04 -7.17
N ALA A 83 1.10 -1.97 -6.39
CA ALA A 83 2.04 -0.85 -6.37
C ALA A 83 3.44 -1.22 -5.85
N VAL A 84 3.53 -2.14 -4.88
CA VAL A 84 4.80 -2.72 -4.44
C VAL A 84 5.37 -3.66 -5.53
N GLY A 85 4.51 -4.21 -6.39
CA GLY A 85 4.89 -5.24 -7.37
C GLY A 85 4.96 -6.63 -6.75
N CYS A 86 4.13 -6.89 -5.73
CA CYS A 86 3.90 -8.21 -5.14
C CYS A 86 3.04 -9.13 -6.03
N GLY A 87 2.53 -8.62 -7.15
CA GLY A 87 1.73 -9.40 -8.10
C GLY A 87 2.54 -10.51 -8.77
N PRO A 88 1.88 -11.59 -9.23
CA PRO A 88 2.53 -12.61 -10.05
C PRO A 88 3.21 -11.91 -11.23
N THR A 89 4.48 -12.22 -11.41
CA THR A 89 5.45 -11.58 -12.30
C THR A 89 4.85 -11.31 -13.69
N GLY A 90 4.34 -10.10 -13.94
CA GLY A 90 3.84 -9.75 -15.26
C GLY A 90 2.76 -8.68 -15.32
N SER A 91 3.05 -7.45 -14.89
CA SER A 91 2.57 -6.26 -15.60
C SER A 91 3.18 -4.99 -14.99
N ALA A 92 4.30 -4.55 -15.56
CA ALA A 92 4.90 -3.24 -15.27
C ALA A 92 4.08 -2.06 -15.83
N THR A 93 2.82 -2.27 -16.24
CA THR A 93 1.99 -1.27 -16.97
C THR A 93 0.73 -0.81 -16.23
N ALA A 94 0.45 -1.34 -15.03
CA ALA A 94 -0.78 -0.98 -14.29
C ALA A 94 -0.68 0.35 -13.50
N SER A 95 0.54 0.81 -13.17
CA SER A 95 0.74 1.99 -12.31
C SER A 95 0.44 3.34 -12.99
N GLU A 96 0.63 3.48 -14.30
CA GLU A 96 0.44 4.79 -14.98
C GLU A 96 -1.03 5.12 -15.27
N ALA A 97 -1.88 4.12 -15.56
CA ALA A 97 -3.30 4.34 -15.82
C ALA A 97 -4.11 4.66 -14.54
N MET A 98 -3.61 4.28 -13.36
CA MET A 98 -4.35 4.42 -12.10
C MET A 98 -4.23 5.83 -11.48
N LEU A 99 -3.06 6.47 -11.58
CA LEU A 99 -2.87 7.83 -11.08
C LEU A 99 -3.72 8.87 -11.84
N ALA A 100 -3.99 8.62 -13.12
CA ALA A 100 -4.91 9.43 -13.93
C ALA A 100 -6.37 9.31 -13.44
N SER A 101 -6.79 8.14 -12.95
CA SER A 101 -8.17 7.91 -12.49
C SER A 101 -8.44 8.48 -11.08
N ILE A 102 -7.42 8.53 -10.22
CA ILE A 102 -7.56 9.06 -8.85
C ILE A 102 -7.59 10.60 -8.86
N SER A 103 -6.86 11.25 -9.78
CA SER A 103 -6.87 12.72 -9.89
C SER A 103 -8.22 13.29 -10.34
N VAL A 104 -9.02 12.54 -11.09
CA VAL A 104 -10.34 13.00 -11.58
C VAL A 104 -11.42 13.02 -10.49
N ARG A 105 -11.27 12.23 -9.41
CA ARG A 105 -12.30 12.13 -8.35
C ARG A 105 -12.05 13.06 -7.16
N LEU A 106 -10.97 13.84 -7.16
CA LEU A 106 -10.67 14.82 -6.10
C LEU A 106 -10.98 16.28 -6.52
N SER A 107 -11.58 16.49 -7.69
CA SER A 107 -11.96 17.82 -8.21
C SER A 107 -13.45 17.96 -8.51
N ALA A 108 -14.31 17.16 -7.88
CA ALA A 108 -15.76 17.30 -7.95
C ALA A 108 -16.36 17.45 -6.56
#